data_AF-K1S752-F1
#
_entry.id   AF-K1S752-F1
#
_cell.length_a   1.000
_cell.length_b   1.000
_cell.length_c   1.000
_cell.angle_alpha   90.00
_cell.angle_beta   90.00
_cell.angle_gamma   90.00
#
_symmetry.space_group_name_H-M   'P 1'
#
loop_
_entity.id
_entity.type
_entity.pdbx_description
1 polymer ?
#
loop_
_entity_poly.entity_id
_entity_poly.type
_entity_poly.pdbx_seq_one_letter_code
_entity_poly.pdbx_strand_id
1 'polypeptide(L)'
;MLEEMVHVAREMQKAGLRIPIMVGGATTSELHVALKIAPEYDGPVIWVKDASLNAGICARFLNEAECPKFEAELKERYEKLRQNYHEEQAKIASLSEARKNKLELF
;
A
#
# COMPACT_ATOMS: atom_id res chain seq x y z
N MET A 1 8.50 11.55 2.09
CA MET A 1 8.46 10.68 0.89
C MET A 1 7.19 9.83 0.84
N LEU A 2 6.89 8.98 1.84
CA LEU A 2 5.64 8.20 1.82
C LEU A 2 4.38 9.06 1.98
N GLU A 3 4.40 10.06 2.86
CA GLU A 3 3.28 11.01 3.01
C GLU A 3 2.99 11.79 1.73
N GLU A 4 4.02 12.12 0.95
CA GLU A 4 3.84 12.76 -0.37
C GLU A 4 3.11 11.85 -1.36
N MET A 5 3.35 10.54 -1.32
CA MET A 5 2.63 9.58 -2.17
C MET A 5 1.14 9.51 -1.81
N VAL A 6 0.82 9.60 -0.52
CA VAL A 6 -0.56 9.73 -0.03
C VAL A 6 -1.18 11.04 -0.50
N HIS A 7 -0.43 12.14 -0.41
CA HIS A 7 -0.88 13.45 -0.88
C HIS A 7 -1.19 13.43 -2.38
N VAL A 8 -0.30 12.88 -3.21
CA VAL A 8 -0.52 12.73 -4.66
C VAL A 8 -1.77 11.91 -4.97
N ALA A 9 -1.99 10.78 -4.28
CA ALA A 9 -3.19 9.97 -4.47
C ALA A 9 -4.48 10.77 -4.19
N ARG A 10 -4.50 11.55 -3.10
CA ARG A 10 -5.62 12.46 -2.77
C ARG A 10 -5.83 13.53 -3.82
N GLU A 11 -4.77 14.14 -4.34
CA GLU A 11 -4.89 15.17 -5.38
C GLU A 11 -5.37 14.57 -6.71
N MET A 12 -4.92 13.35 -7.06
CA MET A 12 -5.44 12.63 -8.23
C MET A 12 -6.92 12.29 -8.08
N GLN A 13 -7.36 11.91 -6.88
CA GLN A 13 -8.78 11.70 -6.56
C GLN A 13 -9.58 13.00 -6.72
N LYS A 14 -9.09 14.11 -6.15
CA LYS A 14 -9.73 15.43 -6.27
C LYS A 14 -9.82 15.92 -7.71
N ALA A 15 -8.81 15.61 -8.53
CA ALA A 15 -8.79 15.90 -9.95
C ALA A 15 -9.72 15.01 -10.78
N GLY A 16 -10.39 14.03 -10.17
CA GLY A 16 -11.30 13.10 -10.87
C GLY A 16 -10.59 12.10 -11.78
N LEU A 17 -9.29 11.91 -11.59
CA LEU A 17 -8.51 10.95 -12.39
C LEU A 17 -8.86 9.53 -11.98
N ARG A 18 -8.79 8.60 -12.95
CA ARG A 18 -8.98 7.15 -12.71
C ARG A 18 -7.87 6.30 -13.31
N ILE A 19 -6.81 6.94 -13.81
CA ILE A 19 -5.63 6.26 -14.35
C ILE A 19 -4.88 5.50 -13.24
N PRO A 20 -4.25 4.35 -13.53
CA PRO A 20 -3.48 3.61 -12.53
C PRO A 20 -2.31 4.41 -11.94
N ILE A 21 -2.11 4.29 -10.62
CA ILE A 21 -0.94 4.82 -9.90
C ILE A 21 0.02 3.66 -9.61
N MET A 22 1.28 3.78 -10.02
CA MET A 22 2.32 2.79 -9.70
C MET A 22 3.24 3.35 -8.62
N VAL A 23 3.29 2.68 -7.47
CA VAL A 23 4.08 3.07 -6.30
C VAL A 23 5.24 2.09 -6.13
N GLY A 24 6.47 2.59 -6.15
CA GLY A 24 7.67 1.80 -5.89
C GLY A 24 8.73 2.60 -5.16
N GLY A 25 9.86 1.95 -4.85
CA GLY A 25 11.02 2.56 -4.19
C GLY A 25 11.37 1.87 -2.87
N ALA A 26 12.60 2.10 -2.40
CA ALA A 26 13.21 1.38 -1.27
C ALA A 26 12.43 1.50 0.06
N THR A 27 11.69 2.60 0.25
CA THR A 27 10.93 2.88 1.47
C THR A 27 9.48 2.40 1.38
N THR A 28 9.04 1.88 0.24
CA THR A 28 7.66 1.43 0.01
C THR A 28 7.52 -0.06 0.27
N SER A 29 6.36 -0.46 0.80
CA SER A 29 5.99 -1.86 0.95
C SER A 29 4.54 -2.06 0.49
N GLU A 30 4.19 -3.28 0.09
CA GLU A 30 2.82 -3.62 -0.31
C GLU A 30 1.83 -3.28 0.80
N LEU A 31 2.18 -3.59 2.04
CA LEU A 31 1.37 -3.31 3.22
C LEU A 31 1.15 -1.81 3.42
N HIS A 32 2.19 -0.98 3.27
CA HIS A 32 2.05 0.46 3.40
C HIS A 32 1.14 1.04 2.32
N VAL A 33 1.29 0.60 1.07
CA VAL A 33 0.43 1.01 -0.05
C VAL A 33 -1.03 0.62 0.22
N ALA A 34 -1.27 -0.62 0.64
CA ALA A 34 -2.62 -1.13 0.92
C ALA A 34 -3.33 -0.40 2.06
N LEU A 35 -2.59 0.02 3.10
CA LEU A 35 -3.13 0.70 4.28
C LEU A 35 -3.27 2.21 4.16
N LYS A 36 -2.36 2.87 3.42
CA LYS A 36 -2.21 4.33 3.49
C LYS A 36 -2.43 5.06 2.16
N ILE A 37 -2.12 4.45 1.02
CA ILE A 37 -2.17 5.13 -0.28
C ILE A 37 -3.40 4.70 -1.06
N ALA A 38 -3.63 3.39 -1.19
CA ALA A 38 -4.76 2.83 -1.93
C ALA A 38 -6.14 3.33 -1.46
N PRO A 39 -6.42 3.53 -0.15
CA PRO A 39 -7.72 4.03 0.30
C PRO A 39 -8.05 5.47 -0.11
N GLU A 40 -7.06 6.23 -0.59
CA GLU A 40 -7.18 7.66 -0.86
C GLU A 40 -7.50 7.95 -2.34
N TYR A 41 -7.60 6.91 -3.17
CA TYR A 41 -7.82 7.00 -4.61
C TYR A 41 -8.73 5.87 -5.09
N ASP A 42 -9.78 6.20 -5.85
CA ASP A 42 -10.76 5.21 -6.33
C ASP A 42 -10.23 4.37 -7.50
N GLY A 43 -9.19 4.84 -8.19
CA GLY A 43 -8.56 4.10 -9.28
C GLY A 43 -7.52 3.09 -8.78
N PRO A 44 -6.92 2.29 -9.69
CA PRO A 44 -5.95 1.28 -9.30
C PRO A 44 -4.68 1.89 -8.70
N VAL A 45 -4.26 1.41 -7.52
CA VAL A 45 -2.97 1.75 -6.91
C VAL A 45 -2.15 0.49 -6.76
N ILE A 46 -1.03 0.40 -7.47
CA ILE A 46 -0.22 -0.81 -7.60
C ILE A 46 1.12 -0.58 -6.92
N TRP A 47 1.41 -1.39 -5.91
CA TRP A 47 2.77 -1.51 -5.40
C TRP A 47 3.62 -2.32 -6.37
N VAL A 48 4.77 -1.77 -6.76
CA VAL A 48 5.74 -2.42 -7.63
C VAL A 48 7.02 -2.64 -6.84
N LYS A 49 7.39 -3.91 -6.69
CA LYS A 49 8.60 -4.31 -5.97
C LYS A 49 9.88 -3.80 -6.64
N ASP A 50 9.93 -3.88 -7.97
CA ASP A 50 11.06 -3.39 -8.78
C ASP A 50 10.61 -2.99 -10.18
N ALA A 51 11.38 -2.11 -10.82
CA ALA A 51 11.01 -1.50 -12.09
C ALA A 51 10.88 -2.47 -13.27
N SER A 52 11.48 -3.69 -13.18
CA SER A 52 11.40 -4.65 -14.28
C SER A 52 9.99 -5.18 -14.51
N LEU A 53 9.15 -5.13 -13.47
CA LEU A 53 7.76 -5.59 -13.52
C LEU A 53 6.82 -4.59 -14.19
N ASN A 54 7.24 -3.33 -14.37
CA ASN A 54 6.37 -2.25 -14.83
C ASN A 54 5.73 -2.54 -16.19
N ALA A 55 6.51 -3.02 -17.16
CA ALA A 55 6.02 -3.28 -18.51
C ALA A 55 4.93 -4.36 -18.53
N GLY A 56 5.10 -5.42 -17.72
CA GLY A 56 4.11 -6.49 -17.59
C GLY A 56 2.82 -6.01 -16.94
N ILE A 57 2.92 -5.16 -15.91
CA ILE A 57 1.75 -4.57 -15.25
C ILE A 57 0.98 -3.67 -16.22
N CYS A 58 1.67 -2.79 -16.95
CA CYS A 58 1.04 -1.93 -17.96
C CYS A 58 0.34 -2.76 -19.05
N ALA A 59 0.96 -3.84 -19.52
CA ALA A 59 0.35 -4.72 -20.51
C ALA A 59 -0.96 -5.37 -20.03
N ARG A 60 -1.07 -5.71 -18.74
CA ARG A 60 -2.32 -6.23 -18.16
C ARG A 60 -3.44 -5.17 -18.13
N PHE A 61 -3.12 -3.92 -17.81
CA PHE A 61 -4.09 -2.82 -17.82
C PHE A 61 -4.56 -2.41 -19.22
N LEU A 62 -3.69 -2.55 -20.23
CA LEU A 62 -4.05 -2.25 -21.62
C LEU A 62 -4.88 -3.36 -22.28
N ASN A 63 -4.96 -4.53 -21.67
CA ASN A 63 -5.76 -5.65 -22.18
C ASN A 63 -7.16 -5.62 -21.57
N GLU A 64 -8.18 -5.45 -22.42
CA GLU A 64 -9.59 -5.33 -22.01
C GLU A 64 -10.12 -6.53 -21.21
N ALA A 65 -9.62 -7.73 -21.46
CA ALA A 65 -10.06 -8.95 -20.77
C ALA A 65 -9.33 -9.18 -19.43
N GLU A 66 -8.07 -8.71 -19.33
CA GLU A 66 -7.22 -8.92 -18.15
C GLU A 66 -7.29 -7.77 -17.15
N CYS A 67 -7.55 -6.55 -17.62
CA CYS A 67 -7.67 -5.36 -16.80
C CYS A 67 -8.68 -5.53 -15.64
N PRO A 68 -9.97 -5.90 -15.88
CA PRO A 68 -10.93 -6.04 -14.78
C PRO A 68 -10.58 -7.18 -13.82
N LYS A 69 -9.96 -8.26 -14.32
CA LYS A 69 -9.48 -9.36 -13.47
C LYS A 69 -8.36 -8.89 -12.56
N PHE A 70 -7.42 -8.13 -13.10
CA PHE A 70 -6.29 -7.64 -12.34
C PHE A 70 -6.71 -6.63 -11.27
N GLU A 71 -7.66 -5.76 -11.57
CA GLU A 71 -8.23 -4.84 -10.57
C GLU A 71 -8.93 -5.59 -9.43
N ALA A 72 -9.70 -6.63 -9.74
CA ALA A 72 -10.35 -7.47 -8.73
C ALA A 72 -9.32 -8.21 -7.85
N GLU A 73 -8.31 -8.84 -8.47
CA GLU A 73 -7.20 -9.50 -7.77
C GLU A 73 -6.46 -8.54 -6.83
N LEU A 74 -6.17 -7.32 -7.31
CA LEU A 74 -5.48 -6.30 -6.54
C LEU A 74 -6.32 -5.85 -5.33
N LYS A 75 -7.62 -5.61 -5.55
CA LYS A 75 -8.55 -5.20 -4.48
C LYS A 75 -8.68 -6.27 -3.41
N GLU A 76 -8.84 -7.53 -3.79
CA GLU A 76 -8.90 -8.66 -2.86
C GLU A 76 -7.60 -8.78 -2.06
N ARG A 77 -6.45 -8.67 -2.71
CA ARG A 77 -5.15 -8.75 -2.06
C ARG A 77 -4.96 -7.66 -1.01
N TYR A 78 -5.29 -6.42 -1.34
CA TYR A 78 -5.16 -5.30 -0.41
C TYR A 78 -6.15 -5.41 0.76
N GLU A 79 -7.34 -5.93 0.52
CA GLU A 79 -8.30 -6.20 1.58
C GLU A 79 -7.77 -7.24 2.57
N LYS A 80 -7.21 -8.35 2.09
CA LYS A 80 -6.56 -9.36 2.95
C LYS A 80 -5.41 -8.77 3.76
N LEU A 81 -4.57 -7.93 3.16
CA LEU A 81 -3.48 -7.27 3.88
C LEU A 81 -3.97 -6.35 4.99
N ARG A 82 -5.06 -5.60 4.75
CA ARG A 82 -5.67 -4.75 5.77
C ARG A 82 -6.24 -5.57 6.92
N GLN A 83 -6.95 -6.66 6.61
CA GLN A 83 -7.54 -7.56 7.61
C GLN A 83 -6.46 -8.19 8.49
N ASN A 84 -5.45 -8.81 7.89
CA ASN A 84 -4.35 -9.46 8.62
C ASN A 84 -3.61 -8.46 9.54
N TYR A 85 -3.39 -7.23 9.08
CA TYR A 85 -2.73 -6.21 9.90
C TYR A 85 -3.53 -5.84 11.16
N HIS A 86 -4.87 -5.86 11.10
CA HIS A 86 -5.71 -5.62 12.27
C HIS A 86 -5.68 -6.78 13.28
N GLU A 87 -5.55 -8.01 12.79
CA GLU A 87 -5.49 -9.22 13.63
C GLU A 87 -4.12 -9.38 14.33
N GLU A 88 -3.04 -8.98 13.66
CA GLU A 88 -1.66 -9.16 14.15
C GLU A 88 -1.17 -8.03 15.09
N GLN A 89 -2.04 -7.11 15.52
CA GLN A 89 -1.62 -6.03 16.42
C GLN A 89 -1.13 -6.58 17.77
N ALA A 90 0.19 -6.59 17.94
CA ALA A 90 0.83 -6.98 19.18
C ALA A 90 0.32 -6.12 20.35
N LYS A 91 0.15 -6.73 21.53
CA LYS A 91 -0.11 -5.99 22.75
C LYS A 91 1.09 -5.10 23.06
N ILE A 92 0.93 -3.79 22.82
CA ILE A 92 1.98 -2.81 23.08
C ILE A 92 1.95 -2.47 24.58
N ALA A 93 3.08 -2.63 25.25
CA ALA A 93 3.24 -2.20 26.64
C ALA A 93 3.15 -0.66 26.72
N SER A 94 2.67 -0.14 27.85
CA SER A 94 2.68 1.31 28.08
C SER A 94 4.11 1.86 28.07
N LEU A 95 4.26 3.15 27.75
CA LEU A 95 5.58 3.82 27.80
C LEU A 95 6.24 3.68 29.18
N SER A 96 5.45 3.64 30.26
CA SER A 96 5.96 3.44 31.61
C SER A 96 6.52 2.03 31.81
N GLU A 97 5.79 0.99 31.40
CA GLU A 97 6.23 -0.41 31.50
C GLU A 97 7.45 -0.69 30.62
N ALA A 98 7.46 -0.18 29.39
CA ALA A 98 8.60 -0.31 28.49
C ALA A 98 9.87 0.34 29.08
N ARG A 99 9.75 1.52 29.71
CA ARG A 99 10.87 2.19 30.38
C ARG A 99 11.37 1.45 31.62
N LYS A 100 10.47 0.79 32.36
CA LYS A 100 10.83 -0.08 33.49
C LYS A 100 11.61 -1.31 33.03
N ASN A 101 11.22 -1.88 31.89
CA ASN A 101 11.91 -3.02 31.26
C ASN A 101 13.15 -2.60 30.44
N LYS A 102 13.81 -1.49 30.79
CA LYS A 102 15.07 -1.09 30.14
C LYS A 102 16.13 -2.18 30.35
N LEU A 103 16.99 -2.34 29.35
CA LEU A 103 18.11 -3.27 29.44
C LEU A 103 19.11 -2.76 30.49
N GLU A 104 19.23 -3.46 31.61
CA GLU A 104 20.26 -3.19 32.63
C GLU A 104 21.53 -3.91 32.18
N LEU A 105 22.43 -3.15 31.57
CA LEU A 105 23.80 -3.57 31.37
C LEU A 105 24.59 -3.03 32.57
N PHE A 106 24.96 -3.96 33.46
CA PHE A 106 25.71 -3.77 34.73
C PHE A 106 24.87 -3.33 35.94
#